data_AF-A0A7S3LDK7-F1
#
_entry.id   AF-A0A7S3LDK7-F1
#
_cell.length_a   1.000
_cell.length_b   1.000
_cell.length_c   1.000
_cell.angle_alpha   90.00
_cell.angle_beta   90.00
_cell.angle_gamma   90.00
#
_symmetry.space_group_name_H-M   'P 1'
#
loop_
_entity.id
_entity.type
_entity.pdbx_description
1 polymer ?
#
loop_
_entity_poly.entity_id
_entity_poly.type
_entity_poly.pdbx_seq_one_letter_code
_entity_poly.pdbx_strand_id
1 'polypeptide(L)'
;TLYVNAIAALYKNGLYDAADDVYVSAVSSNVIPFQLDQQLYGSERRITLDLHGMNTAVAHSAVRCALQQEVLGTGWNQTDLWDNDMIIVTGRGKRSSLHMRPILRPEVQRMLIEEFYPPLSTTSVPGNMGALRVSSEGIYEWVDHQRQQKGVRMLAVAAVLKDISSGKRLRQAFAKATPVNP
;
A
#
# COMPACT_ATOMS: atom_id res chain seq x y z
N THR A 1 6.95 -13.23 -17.66
CA THR A 1 6.06 -12.81 -18.76
C THR A 1 4.59 -12.99 -18.43
N LEU A 2 4.14 -14.12 -17.85
CA LEU A 2 2.73 -14.29 -17.42
C LEU A 2 2.32 -13.38 -16.26
N TYR A 3 3.05 -13.42 -15.13
CA TYR A 3 2.75 -12.59 -13.95
C TYR A 3 2.67 -11.10 -14.27
N VAL A 4 3.67 -10.58 -14.99
CA VAL A 4 3.73 -9.17 -15.42
C VAL A 4 2.50 -8.79 -16.27
N ASN A 5 2.06 -9.67 -17.17
CA ASN A 5 0.88 -9.41 -18.00
C ASN A 5 -0.42 -9.47 -17.19
N ALA A 6 -0.52 -10.40 -16.23
CA ALA A 6 -1.66 -10.49 -15.32
C ALA A 6 -1.77 -9.24 -14.43
N ILE A 7 -0.67 -8.82 -13.80
CA ILE A 7 -0.60 -7.57 -13.01
C ILE A 7 -1.01 -6.37 -13.88
N ALA A 8 -0.47 -6.25 -15.09
CA ALA A 8 -0.81 -5.16 -16.00
C ALA A 8 -2.28 -5.17 -16.43
N ALA A 9 -2.89 -6.34 -16.64
CA ALA A 9 -4.30 -6.45 -16.97
C ALA A 9 -5.19 -6.03 -15.78
N LEU A 10 -4.88 -6.50 -14.57
CA LEU A 10 -5.62 -6.15 -13.36
C LEU A 10 -5.52 -4.66 -13.04
N TYR A 11 -4.31 -4.10 -13.10
CA TYR A 11 -4.04 -2.67 -12.94
C TYR A 11 -4.88 -1.82 -13.91
N LYS A 12 -4.91 -2.18 -15.20
CA LYS A 12 -5.71 -1.44 -16.21
C LYS A 12 -7.21 -1.45 -15.93
N ASN A 13 -7.70 -2.43 -15.18
CA ASN A 13 -9.11 -2.54 -14.80
C ASN A 13 -9.39 -1.94 -13.40
N GLY A 14 -8.41 -1.29 -12.76
CA GLY A 14 -8.55 -0.73 -11.42
C GLY A 14 -8.63 -1.78 -10.30
N LEU A 15 -8.31 -3.06 -10.60
CA LEU A 15 -8.36 -4.17 -9.65
C LEU A 15 -7.02 -4.26 -8.90
N TYR A 16 -6.68 -3.22 -8.15
CA TYR A 16 -5.35 -3.08 -7.53
C TYR A 16 -5.07 -4.14 -6.47
N ASP A 17 -6.03 -4.48 -5.61
CA ASP A 17 -5.83 -5.49 -4.58
C ASP A 17 -5.53 -6.87 -5.19
N ALA A 18 -6.22 -7.23 -6.28
CA ALA A 18 -5.93 -8.46 -7.01
C ALA A 18 -4.57 -8.40 -7.73
N ALA A 19 -4.17 -7.22 -8.24
CA ALA A 19 -2.85 -7.02 -8.83
C ALA A 19 -1.74 -7.22 -7.78
N ASP A 20 -1.96 -6.72 -6.57
CA ASP A 20 -1.07 -6.86 -5.42
C ASP A 20 -0.93 -8.34 -5.00
N ASP A 21 -2.03 -9.10 -4.94
CA ASP A 21 -2.00 -10.54 -4.67
C ASP A 21 -1.14 -11.31 -5.69
N VAL A 22 -1.32 -11.00 -6.97
CA VAL A 22 -0.52 -11.61 -8.05
C VAL A 22 0.95 -11.17 -7.97
N TYR A 23 1.21 -9.92 -7.60
CA TYR A 23 2.57 -9.41 -7.37
C TYR A 23 3.26 -10.15 -6.22
N VAL A 24 2.59 -10.29 -5.07
CA VAL A 24 3.11 -11.03 -3.90
C VAL A 24 3.40 -12.49 -4.28
N SER A 25 2.51 -13.13 -5.04
CA SER A 25 2.74 -14.49 -5.56
C SER A 25 3.96 -14.57 -6.49
N ALA A 26 4.16 -13.57 -7.35
CA ALA A 26 5.30 -13.52 -8.26
C ALA A 26 6.62 -13.34 -7.50
N VAL A 27 6.62 -12.50 -6.45
CA VAL A 27 7.78 -12.27 -5.57
C VAL A 27 8.11 -13.53 -4.78
N SER A 28 7.13 -14.17 -4.15
CA SER A 28 7.35 -15.41 -3.37
C SER A 28 7.85 -16.58 -4.22
N SER A 29 7.51 -16.56 -5.52
CA SER A 29 8.00 -17.53 -6.50
C SER A 29 9.33 -17.13 -7.15
N ASN A 30 9.98 -16.05 -6.70
CA ASN A 30 11.21 -15.49 -7.27
C ASN A 30 11.14 -15.14 -8.77
N VAL A 31 9.94 -14.84 -9.28
CA VAL A 31 9.73 -14.46 -10.70
C VAL A 31 9.97 -12.96 -10.92
N ILE A 32 9.60 -12.14 -9.93
CA ILE A 32 9.82 -10.69 -9.93
C ILE A 32 10.69 -10.36 -8.71
N PRO A 33 11.78 -9.60 -8.88
CA PRO A 33 12.58 -9.19 -7.74
C PRO A 33 11.80 -8.16 -6.90
N PHE A 34 11.80 -8.36 -5.59
CA PHE A 34 11.36 -7.34 -4.63
C PHE A 34 12.58 -6.87 -3.84
N GLN A 35 13.07 -5.69 -4.21
CA GLN A 35 14.27 -5.10 -3.63
C GLN A 35 13.86 -4.00 -2.66
N LEU A 36 13.59 -4.42 -1.42
CA LEU A 36 13.33 -3.55 -0.30
C LEU A 36 14.50 -3.67 0.68
N ASP A 37 15.44 -2.74 0.58
CA ASP A 37 16.67 -2.76 1.37
C ASP A 37 16.59 -1.76 2.51
N GLN A 38 16.93 -2.19 3.71
CA GLN A 38 17.11 -1.31 4.86
C GLN A 38 18.60 -1.05 5.03
N GLN A 39 19.02 0.20 4.81
CA GLN A 39 20.43 0.59 4.86
C GLN A 39 20.67 1.68 5.91
N LEU A 40 21.81 1.62 6.59
CA LEU A 40 22.30 2.69 7.44
C LEU A 40 23.11 3.66 6.58
N TYR A 41 22.70 4.92 6.52
CA TYR A 41 23.40 6.00 5.83
C TYR A 41 23.91 7.00 6.86
N GLY A 42 25.09 6.73 7.43
CA GLY A 42 25.59 7.45 8.60
C GLY A 42 24.82 7.04 9.85
N SER A 43 24.17 7.98 10.53
CA SER A 43 23.32 7.73 11.70
C SER A 43 21.83 7.53 11.36
N GLU A 44 21.43 7.75 10.11
CA GLU A 44 20.04 7.61 9.66
C GLU A 44 19.84 6.23 9.02
N ARG A 45 18.78 5.53 9.40
CA ARG A 45 18.35 4.34 8.67
C ARG A 45 17.41 4.79 7.54
N ARG A 46 17.51 4.14 6.38
CA ARG A 46 16.70 4.46 5.20
C ARG A 46 16.17 3.17 4.61
N ILE A 47 14.90 3.20 4.21
CA ILE A 47 14.27 2.10 3.50
C ILE A 47 14.31 2.43 2.01
N THR A 48 14.95 1.59 1.21
CA THR A 48 15.09 1.80 -0.24
C THR A 48 14.25 0.77 -0.99
N LEU A 49 13.32 1.25 -1.80
CA LEU A 49 12.54 0.45 -2.74
C LEU A 49 13.05 0.69 -4.16
N ASP A 50 13.66 -0.33 -4.77
CA ASP A 50 14.12 -0.25 -6.17
C ASP A 50 13.02 -0.70 -7.14
N LEU A 51 12.58 0.24 -7.99
CA LEU A 51 11.59 0.04 -9.04
C LEU A 51 12.22 0.10 -10.44
N HIS A 52 13.54 0.26 -10.55
CA HIS A 52 14.18 0.47 -11.83
C HIS A 52 13.89 -0.71 -12.78
N GLY A 53 13.58 -0.39 -14.03
CA GLY A 53 13.30 -1.39 -15.05
C GLY A 53 11.92 -2.06 -14.95
N MET A 54 11.14 -1.80 -13.89
CA MET A 54 9.74 -2.24 -13.80
C MET A 54 8.85 -1.45 -14.76
N ASN A 55 7.70 -2.03 -15.13
CA ASN A 55 6.64 -1.26 -15.79
C ASN A 55 5.74 -0.60 -14.72
N THR A 56 4.89 0.35 -15.12
CA THR A 56 4.03 1.10 -14.19
C THR A 56 3.17 0.19 -13.31
N ALA A 57 2.57 -0.86 -13.86
CA ALA A 57 1.69 -1.74 -13.11
C ALA A 57 2.43 -2.54 -12.02
N VAL A 58 3.61 -3.07 -12.35
CA VAL A 58 4.44 -3.81 -11.39
C VAL A 58 5.02 -2.85 -10.34
N ALA A 59 5.48 -1.67 -10.76
CA ALA A 59 5.94 -0.63 -9.84
C ALA A 59 4.81 -0.17 -8.91
N HIS A 60 3.58 -0.14 -9.42
CA HIS A 60 2.39 0.25 -8.65
C HIS A 60 2.13 -0.71 -7.50
N SER A 61 2.04 -2.01 -7.81
CA SER A 61 1.92 -3.03 -6.78
C SER A 61 3.13 -3.09 -5.85
N ALA A 62 4.35 -2.88 -6.34
CA ALA A 62 5.55 -2.86 -5.50
C ALA A 62 5.49 -1.76 -4.42
N VAL A 63 5.09 -0.54 -4.78
CA VAL A 63 4.93 0.58 -3.84
C VAL A 63 3.84 0.27 -2.81
N ARG A 64 2.68 -0.21 -3.27
CA ARG A 64 1.56 -0.56 -2.39
C ARG A 64 1.92 -1.68 -1.42
N CYS A 65 2.50 -2.77 -1.91
CA CYS A 65 2.93 -3.88 -1.06
C CYS A 65 4.02 -3.46 -0.08
N ALA A 66 4.99 -2.63 -0.48
CA ALA A 66 6.01 -2.14 0.45
C ALA A 66 5.39 -1.33 1.60
N LEU A 67 4.53 -0.37 1.30
CA LEU A 67 3.87 0.45 2.32
C LEU A 67 2.89 -0.36 3.18
N GLN A 68 2.18 -1.33 2.60
CA GLN A 68 1.25 -2.20 3.34
C GLN A 68 1.97 -3.23 4.21
N GLN A 69 3.08 -3.83 3.76
CA GLN A 69 3.89 -4.73 4.58
C GLN A 69 4.39 -4.03 5.84
N GLU A 70 4.73 -2.75 5.75
CA GLU A 70 5.14 -1.96 6.91
C GLU A 70 3.96 -1.66 7.85
N VAL A 71 2.75 -1.39 7.33
CA VAL A 71 1.52 -1.20 8.14
C VAL A 71 1.06 -2.50 8.83
N LEU A 72 1.24 -3.64 8.18
CA LEU A 72 0.77 -4.95 8.67
C LEU A 72 1.82 -5.71 9.49
N GLY A 73 3.11 -5.53 9.17
CA GLY A 73 4.24 -6.21 9.81
C GLY A 73 4.66 -5.58 11.13
N THR A 74 4.42 -4.29 11.31
CA THR A 74 4.57 -3.66 12.62
C THR A 74 3.33 -3.95 13.47
N GLY A 75 3.51 -4.79 14.50
CA GLY A 75 2.57 -4.81 15.60
C GLY A 75 2.34 -3.39 16.13
N TRP A 76 1.23 -3.17 16.85
CA TRP A 76 0.86 -1.88 17.44
C TRP A 76 1.98 -1.23 18.31
N ASN A 77 3.03 -1.98 18.64
CA ASN A 77 4.14 -1.61 19.52
C ASN A 77 5.51 -1.39 18.84
N GLN A 78 5.66 -1.50 17.52
CA GLN A 78 6.93 -1.18 16.85
C GLN A 78 6.82 0.16 16.12
N THR A 79 7.24 1.22 16.81
CA THR A 79 7.33 2.60 16.32
C THR A 79 8.63 2.89 15.55
N ASP A 80 9.65 2.03 15.72
CA ASP A 80 11.04 2.36 15.36
C ASP A 80 11.34 2.30 13.86
N LEU A 81 10.39 1.83 13.03
CA LEU A 81 10.56 1.76 11.58
C LEU A 81 10.27 3.11 10.89
N TRP A 82 9.38 3.94 11.45
CA TRP A 82 8.95 5.21 10.84
C TRP A 82 9.80 6.42 11.21
N ASP A 83 10.89 6.24 11.94
CA ASP A 83 11.91 7.29 12.09
C ASP A 83 12.70 7.52 10.79
N ASN A 84 12.47 6.67 9.77
CA ASN A 84 13.30 6.57 8.58
C ASN A 84 12.57 7.05 7.34
N ASP A 85 13.27 7.80 6.49
CA ASP A 85 12.76 8.12 5.18
C ASP A 85 12.70 6.88 4.28
N MET A 86 11.72 6.87 3.38
CA MET A 86 11.67 5.93 2.28
C MET A 86 12.24 6.56 1.02
N ILE A 87 13.19 5.86 0.39
CA ILE A 87 13.78 6.21 -0.89
C ILE A 87 13.21 5.28 -1.96
N ILE A 88 12.52 5.84 -2.95
CA ILE A 88 11.97 5.09 -4.08
C ILE A 88 12.84 5.36 -5.31
N VAL A 89 13.51 4.34 -5.82
CA VAL A 89 14.37 4.43 -7.00
C VAL A 89 13.55 4.07 -8.24
N THR A 90 13.22 5.08 -9.04
CA THR A 90 12.41 4.96 -10.27
C THR A 90 13.26 4.81 -11.54
N GLY A 91 14.60 4.88 -11.40
CA GLY A 91 15.56 4.87 -12.49
C GLY A 91 15.83 6.25 -13.09
N ARG A 92 16.97 6.39 -13.79
CA ARG A 92 17.35 7.62 -14.48
C ARG A 92 16.71 7.57 -15.87
N GLY A 93 15.64 8.33 -16.12
CA GLY A 93 14.93 8.39 -17.41
C GLY A 93 15.75 8.90 -18.62
N LYS A 94 17.08 8.71 -18.65
CA LYS A 94 17.96 9.11 -19.74
C LYS A 94 18.09 7.96 -20.75
N ARG A 95 17.53 8.17 -21.95
CA ARG A 95 17.69 7.35 -23.16
C ARG A 95 17.06 5.94 -23.11
N SER A 96 15.78 5.81 -22.77
CA SER A 96 15.05 4.68 -23.38
C SER A 96 14.94 4.98 -24.87
N SER A 97 15.74 4.32 -25.69
CA SER A 97 15.60 4.26 -27.16
C SER A 97 14.25 3.68 -27.64
N LEU A 98 13.29 3.55 -26.73
CA LEU A 98 11.93 3.08 -26.91
C LEU A 98 11.01 4.20 -26.42
N HIS A 99 10.45 4.96 -27.36
CA HIS A 99 9.55 6.12 -27.18
C HIS A 99 8.22 5.83 -26.44
N MET A 100 8.08 4.65 -25.82
CA MET A 100 6.79 4.10 -25.35
C MET A 100 6.81 3.50 -23.94
N ARG A 101 7.91 3.65 -23.17
CA ARG A 101 7.88 3.28 -21.74
C ARG A 101 7.41 4.47 -20.90
N PRO A 102 6.36 4.34 -20.09
CA PRO A 102 5.96 5.39 -19.15
C PRO A 102 7.13 5.76 -18.24
N ILE A 103 7.29 7.05 -17.96
CA ILE A 103 8.26 7.52 -16.99
C ILE A 103 7.71 7.12 -15.61
N LEU A 104 8.35 6.17 -14.91
CA LEU A 104 7.86 5.68 -13.62
C LEU A 104 7.71 6.78 -12.57
N ARG A 105 8.60 7.78 -12.62
CA ARG A 105 8.65 8.87 -11.64
C ARG A 105 7.33 9.63 -11.50
N PRO A 106 6.76 10.28 -12.54
CA PRO A 106 5.48 10.98 -12.43
C PRO A 106 4.34 10.06 -12.03
N GLU A 107 4.32 8.79 -12.48
CA GLU A 107 3.28 7.83 -12.11
C GLU A 107 3.32 7.48 -10.62
N VAL A 108 4.51 7.22 -10.07
CA VAL A 108 4.69 6.97 -8.63
C VAL A 108 4.31 8.19 -7.81
N GLN A 109 4.73 9.40 -8.22
CA GLN A 109 4.35 10.63 -7.53
C GLN A 109 2.84 10.86 -7.54
N ARG A 110 2.19 10.62 -8.69
CA ARG A 110 0.75 10.75 -8.85
C ARG A 110 0.01 9.78 -7.93
N MET A 111 0.40 8.51 -7.95
CA MET A 111 -0.22 7.49 -7.10
C MET A 111 -0.08 7.83 -5.62
N LEU A 112 1.10 8.23 -5.15
CA LEU A 112 1.31 8.59 -3.75
C LEU A 112 0.44 9.78 -3.29
N ILE A 113 0.05 10.65 -4.22
CA ILE A 113 -0.84 11.80 -3.94
C ILE A 113 -2.32 11.42 -4.05
N GLU A 114 -2.70 10.65 -5.09
CA GLU A 114 -4.09 10.38 -5.43
C GLU A 114 -4.68 9.16 -4.70
N GLU A 115 -3.86 8.17 -4.38
CA GLU A 115 -4.33 6.87 -3.86
C GLU A 115 -4.07 6.66 -2.36
N PHE A 116 -3.19 7.47 -1.75
CA PHE A 116 -2.86 7.38 -0.33
C PHE A 116 -3.50 8.53 0.43
N TYR A 117 -4.08 8.24 1.59
CA TYR A 117 -4.69 9.24 2.46
C TYR A 117 -4.32 9.04 3.93
N PRO A 118 -3.71 10.05 4.60
CA PRO A 118 -3.17 11.29 4.05
C PRO A 118 -2.20 11.10 2.86
N PRO A 119 -2.14 12.04 1.91
CA PRO A 119 -1.25 11.95 0.75
C PRO A 119 0.24 11.86 1.13
N LEU A 120 0.98 11.00 0.45
CA LEU A 120 2.43 10.85 0.65
C LEU A 120 3.20 11.74 -0.32
N SER A 121 3.62 12.91 0.15
CA SER A 121 4.40 13.84 -0.66
C SER A 121 5.84 13.35 -0.88
N THR A 122 6.39 13.65 -2.06
CA THR A 122 7.77 13.26 -2.40
C THR A 122 8.66 14.46 -2.67
N THR A 123 9.93 14.37 -2.28
CA THR A 123 11.00 15.28 -2.72
C THR A 123 12.03 14.54 -3.59
N SER A 124 12.83 15.27 -4.37
CA SER A 124 13.94 14.68 -5.10
C SER A 124 15.13 14.44 -4.17
N VAL A 125 15.83 13.32 -4.34
CA VAL A 125 17.10 13.11 -3.63
C VAL A 125 18.22 13.91 -4.32
N PRO A 126 18.93 14.83 -3.62
CA PRO A 126 20.04 15.58 -4.20
C PRO A 126 21.10 14.64 -4.80
N GLY A 127 21.57 14.94 -6.02
CA GLY A 127 22.54 14.10 -6.74
C GLY A 127 21.97 12.80 -7.33
N ASN A 128 20.72 12.44 -7.06
CA ASN A 128 20.07 11.26 -7.62
C ASN A 128 18.70 11.58 -8.23
N MET A 129 18.71 12.04 -9.50
CA MET A 129 17.50 12.39 -10.26
C MET A 129 16.53 11.22 -10.49
N GLY A 130 16.99 9.98 -10.30
CA GLY A 130 16.14 8.79 -10.43
C GLY A 130 15.44 8.37 -9.14
N ALA A 131 15.69 9.08 -8.03
CA ALA A 131 15.14 8.73 -6.73
C ALA A 131 14.17 9.81 -6.20
N LEU A 132 13.16 9.33 -5.50
CA LEU A 132 12.18 10.09 -4.74
C LEU A 132 12.39 9.78 -3.26
N ARG A 133 12.24 10.79 -2.40
CA ARG A 133 12.22 10.64 -0.95
C ARG A 133 10.81 10.91 -0.45
N VAL A 134 10.25 9.98 0.30
CA VAL A 134 9.06 10.18 1.15
C VAL A 134 9.58 10.37 2.57
N SER A 135 9.15 11.45 3.24
CA SER A 135 9.61 11.74 4.59
C SER A 135 9.08 10.73 5.60
N SER A 136 9.88 10.44 6.62
CA SER A 136 9.45 9.68 7.81
C SER A 136 8.16 10.24 8.41
N GLU A 137 8.08 11.56 8.57
CA GLU A 137 6.90 12.27 9.08
C GLU A 137 5.64 11.96 8.26
N GLY A 138 5.71 12.07 6.93
CA GLY A 138 4.56 11.78 6.07
C GLY A 138 4.15 10.30 6.11
N ILE A 139 5.12 9.38 6.21
CA ILE A 139 4.84 7.96 6.40
C ILE A 139 4.16 7.73 7.75
N TYR A 140 4.65 8.33 8.82
CA TYR A 140 4.08 8.22 10.15
C TYR A 140 2.62 8.70 10.18
N GLU A 141 2.34 9.90 9.67
CA GLU A 141 0.98 10.44 9.58
C GLU A 141 0.04 9.52 8.80
N TRP A 142 0.53 8.98 7.68
CA TRP A 142 -0.25 8.04 6.87
C TRP A 142 -0.55 6.75 7.62
N VAL A 143 0.45 6.15 8.27
CA VAL A 143 0.33 4.91 9.05
C VAL A 143 -0.60 5.10 10.24
N ASP A 144 -0.43 6.17 11.00
CA ASP A 144 -1.27 6.49 12.16
C ASP A 144 -2.74 6.61 11.74
N HIS A 145 -3.00 7.33 10.64
CA HIS A 145 -4.34 7.41 10.08
C HIS A 145 -4.89 6.01 9.69
N GLN A 146 -4.09 5.15 9.05
CA GLN A 146 -4.55 3.78 8.72
C GLN A 146 -4.91 2.97 9.97
N ARG A 147 -4.11 3.10 11.03
CA ARG A 147 -4.33 2.40 12.31
C ARG A 147 -5.61 2.86 12.99
N GLN A 148 -5.87 4.16 13.04
CA GLN A 148 -7.10 4.73 13.56
C GLN A 148 -8.32 4.22 12.79
N GLN A 149 -8.28 4.25 11.45
CA GLN A 149 -9.37 3.75 10.60
C GLN A 149 -9.63 2.25 10.81
N LYS A 150 -8.57 1.45 10.93
CA LYS A 150 -8.68 0.01 11.21
C LYS A 150 -9.34 -0.26 12.56
N GLY A 151 -8.98 0.49 13.60
CA GLY A 151 -9.59 0.41 14.92
C GLY A 151 -11.09 0.70 14.89
N VAL A 152 -11.49 1.79 14.22
CA VAL A 152 -12.90 2.18 14.03
C VAL A 152 -13.68 1.07 13.30
N ARG A 153 -13.13 0.54 12.21
CA ARG A 153 -13.76 -0.56 11.45
C ARG A 153 -13.91 -1.82 12.28
N MET A 154 -12.90 -2.19 13.06
CA MET A 154 -12.93 -3.37 13.93
C MET A 154 -14.00 -3.24 15.02
N LEU A 155 -14.14 -2.06 15.63
CA LEU A 155 -15.22 -1.79 16.59
C LEU A 155 -16.60 -1.89 15.94
N ALA A 156 -16.77 -1.38 14.72
CA ALA A 156 -18.02 -1.50 13.97
C ALA A 156 -18.35 -2.97 13.68
N VAL A 157 -17.38 -3.77 13.25
CA VAL A 157 -17.56 -5.23 13.04
C VAL A 157 -17.92 -5.93 14.34
N ALA A 158 -17.22 -5.63 15.45
CA ALA A 158 -17.53 -6.21 16.75
C ALA A 158 -18.95 -5.85 17.23
N ALA A 159 -19.41 -4.63 17.00
CA ALA A 159 -20.77 -4.21 17.30
C ALA A 159 -21.81 -5.01 16.50
N VAL A 160 -21.59 -5.20 15.19
CA VAL A 160 -22.46 -6.03 14.35
C VAL A 160 -22.49 -7.48 14.82
N LEU A 161 -21.34 -8.06 15.14
CA LEU A 161 -21.24 -9.43 15.66
C LEU A 161 -21.97 -9.57 17.02
N LYS A 162 -21.85 -8.58 17.91
CA LYS A 162 -22.57 -8.52 19.19
C LYS A 162 -24.08 -8.41 19.00
N ASP A 163 -24.55 -7.63 18.04
CA ASP A 163 -25.98 -7.51 17.73
C ASP A 163 -26.57 -8.81 17.17
N ILE A 164 -25.80 -9.54 16.37
CA ILE A 164 -26.16 -10.88 15.87
C ILE A 164 -26.18 -11.88 17.03
N SER A 165 -25.11 -11.93 17.85
CA SER A 165 -24.97 -12.91 18.92
C SER A 165 -25.94 -12.68 20.09
N SER A 166 -26.32 -11.43 20.36
CA SER A 166 -27.31 -11.10 21.39
C SER A 166 -28.75 -11.47 21.02
N GLY A 167 -28.98 -11.97 19.80
CA GLY A 167 -30.31 -12.37 19.32
C GLY A 167 -31.29 -11.20 19.17
N LYS A 168 -30.80 -9.95 19.20
CA LYS A 168 -31.63 -8.73 19.19
C LYS A 168 -32.45 -8.62 17.91
N ARG A 169 -31.86 -8.99 16.77
CA ARG A 169 -32.56 -9.09 15.46
C ARG A 169 -33.62 -10.20 15.44
N LEU A 170 -33.33 -11.36 16.02
CA LEU A 170 -34.30 -12.46 16.15
C LEU A 170 -35.48 -12.04 17.02
N ARG A 171 -35.23 -11.42 18.18
CA ARG A 171 -36.31 -10.92 19.07
C ARG A 171 -37.14 -9.82 18.41
N GLN A 172 -36.53 -8.90 17.65
CA GLN A 172 -37.27 -7.90 16.88
C GLN A 172 -38.11 -8.50 15.75
N ALA A 173 -37.63 -9.55 15.09
CA ALA A 173 -38.38 -10.27 14.06
C ALA A 173 -39.57 -11.02 14.67
N PHE A 174 -39.40 -11.69 15.83
CA PHE A 174 -40.50 -12.34 16.56
C PHE A 174 -41.52 -11.32 17.12
N ALA A 175 -41.07 -10.17 17.63
CA ALA A 175 -41.96 -9.13 18.13
C ALA A 175 -42.81 -8.45 17.03
N LYS A 176 -42.29 -8.38 15.79
CA LYS A 176 -43.06 -7.92 14.62
C LYS A 176 -44.00 -8.98 14.05
N ALA A 177 -43.71 -10.26 14.26
CA ALA A 177 -44.49 -11.38 13.72
C ALA A 177 -45.72 -11.76 14.57
N THR A 178 -45.84 -11.25 15.80
CA THR A 178 -47.06 -11.36 16.62
C THR A 178 -48.00 -10.19 16.35
N PRO A 179 -49.08 -10.34 15.56
CA PRO A 179 -50.21 -9.44 15.68
C PRO A 179 -50.84 -9.66 17.06
N VAL A 180 -50.74 -8.64 17.91
CA VAL A 180 -51.59 -8.50 19.08
C VAL A 180 -53.00 -8.30 18.56
N ASN A 181 -53.92 -9.19 18.90
CA ASN A 181 -55.31 -8.81 19.14
C ASN A 181 -56.08 -9.89 19.91
N PRO A 182 -57.15 -9.47 20.60
CA PRO A 182 -57.44 -9.77 22.01
C PRO A 182 -58.15 -11.10 22.28
#